data_AF-A0A0B0ERX8-F1
#
_entry.id   AF-A0A0B0ERX8-F1
#
_cell.length_a   1.000
_cell.length_b   1.000
_cell.length_c   1.000
_cell.angle_alpha   90.00
_cell.angle_beta   90.00
_cell.angle_gamma   90.00
#
_symmetry.space_group_name_H-M   'P 1'
#
loop_
_entity.id
_entity.type
_entity.pdbx_description
1 polymer ?
#
loop_
_entity_poly.entity_id
_entity_poly.type
_entity_poly.pdbx_seq_one_letter_code
_entity_poly.pdbx_strand_id
1 'polypeptide(L)'
;MLFAVPSYALGGKSELVSLKPEEFDINQVIEDVYALVDSENVKLFDQKNDEMDKELIALFDTSILRSKLEQFYTMLYHISRYTTIEKEEFHIDRGLTIKLLISSRVFTDREFPKNISNVFLSRDNREKPFYEVSFSSDRVELGLNYGDGFGISRVGMEQEAQALVFYGSFSFKLRKKGENVEAYDFDGVDLYGNFGSRGVVNVDINYVAVKSVEFHKASEMALVKAKVSRKEFEINKHTWLLGLVTRFVTDKSLQPLDW
;
A
#
# COMPACT_ATOMS: atom_id res chain seq x y z
N MET A 1 47.30 36.00 33.89
CA MET A 1 47.07 35.06 35.00
C MET A 1 46.10 34.01 34.51
N LEU A 2 46.54 32.76 34.50
CA LEU A 2 45.77 31.55 34.20
C LEU A 2 45.59 30.80 35.52
N PHE A 3 44.35 30.57 35.93
CA PHE A 3 43.88 29.69 37.00
C PHE A 3 42.39 29.39 36.67
N ALA A 4 41.78 28.21 36.81
CA ALA A 4 42.21 26.84 37.02
C ALA A 4 41.00 25.90 36.67
N VAL A 5 41.36 24.64 36.37
CA VAL A 5 40.68 23.34 36.07
C VAL A 5 39.44 22.94 36.92
N PRO A 6 38.63 21.85 36.66
CA PRO A 6 39.07 20.47 36.34
C PRO A 6 38.27 19.59 35.33
N SER A 7 39.06 18.72 34.65
CA SER A 7 38.89 17.28 34.35
C SER A 7 37.53 16.58 34.56
N TYR A 8 37.07 15.88 33.52
CA TYR A 8 36.68 14.45 33.62
C TYR A 8 37.14 13.67 32.37
N ALA A 9 37.81 12.54 32.63
CA ALA A 9 38.10 11.47 31.69
C ALA A 9 37.00 10.37 31.78
N LEU A 10 37.07 9.41 30.86
CA LEU A 10 36.12 8.30 30.57
C LEU A 10 34.94 8.75 29.71
N GLY A 11 34.61 8.11 28.59
CA GLY A 11 34.94 6.78 28.10
C GLY A 11 33.80 6.37 27.16
N GLY A 12 34.12 5.57 26.14
CA GLY A 12 33.13 5.04 25.21
C GLY A 12 33.31 5.60 23.81
N LYS A 13 34.13 4.90 23.01
CA LYS A 13 33.88 4.82 21.57
C LYS A 13 32.43 4.36 21.44
N SER A 14 31.52 5.25 21.04
CA SER A 14 30.29 4.81 20.42
C SER A 14 30.72 4.06 19.17
N GLU A 15 30.72 2.74 19.22
CA GLU A 15 30.66 1.94 18.01
C GLU A 15 29.51 2.52 17.20
N LEU A 16 29.83 3.07 16.03
CA LEU A 16 28.84 3.21 14.98
C LEU A 16 28.33 1.78 14.77
N VAL A 17 27.18 1.47 15.34
CA VAL A 17 26.37 0.34 14.95
C VAL A 17 25.98 0.66 13.51
N SER A 18 26.85 0.28 12.59
CA SER A 18 26.51 0.12 11.19
C SER A 18 25.50 -1.02 11.18
N LEU A 19 24.22 -0.66 11.33
CA LEU A 19 23.11 -1.52 10.95
C LEU A 19 23.35 -1.80 9.47
N LYS A 20 24.02 -2.91 9.17
CA LYS A 20 23.97 -3.49 7.84
C LYS A 20 22.49 -3.54 7.48
N PRO A 21 22.07 -2.99 6.33
CA PRO A 21 20.72 -3.21 5.87
C PRO A 21 20.51 -4.72 5.88
N GLU A 22 19.50 -5.22 6.60
CA GLU A 22 19.10 -6.62 6.46
C GLU A 22 18.95 -6.90 4.97
N GLU A 23 19.72 -7.88 4.49
CA GLU A 23 19.75 -8.26 3.10
C GLU A 23 18.35 -8.80 2.74
N PHE A 24 17.79 -8.32 1.64
CA PHE A 24 16.49 -8.79 1.18
C PHE A 24 16.65 -10.22 0.66
N ASP A 25 15.87 -11.16 1.22
CA ASP A 25 15.90 -12.56 0.82
C ASP A 25 14.55 -12.99 0.24
N ILE A 26 14.52 -13.18 -1.07
CA ILE A 26 13.34 -13.67 -1.79
C ILE A 26 12.91 -15.07 -1.34
N ASN A 27 13.85 -15.92 -0.91
CA ASN A 27 13.50 -17.26 -0.45
C ASN A 27 12.67 -17.17 0.84
N GLN A 28 13.04 -16.26 1.75
CA GLN A 28 12.26 -16.02 2.96
C GLN A 28 10.83 -15.54 2.64
N VAL A 29 10.66 -14.68 1.63
CA VAL A 29 9.33 -14.23 1.19
C VAL A 29 8.50 -15.40 0.68
N ILE A 30 9.08 -16.24 -0.18
CA ILE A 30 8.39 -17.42 -0.73
C ILE A 30 8.02 -18.39 0.39
N GLU A 31 8.93 -18.65 1.33
CA GLU A 31 8.65 -19.49 2.50
C GLU A 31 7.54 -18.91 3.37
N ASP A 32 7.52 -17.59 3.60
CA ASP A 32 6.47 -16.93 4.37
C ASP A 32 5.12 -16.99 3.67
N VAL A 33 5.08 -16.93 2.34
CA VAL A 33 3.84 -17.13 1.56
C VAL A 33 3.30 -18.56 1.74
N TYR A 34 4.15 -19.58 1.59
CA TYR A 34 3.71 -20.98 1.79
C TYR A 34 3.41 -21.33 3.25
N ALA A 35 3.93 -20.55 4.19
CA ALA A 35 3.62 -20.72 5.61
C ALA A 35 2.21 -20.22 5.96
N LEU A 36 1.58 -19.38 5.13
CA LEU A 36 0.27 -18.80 5.44
C LEU A 36 -0.79 -19.88 5.73
N VAL A 37 -1.52 -19.64 6.81
CA VAL A 37 -2.69 -20.44 7.23
C VAL A 37 -3.89 -19.51 7.42
N ASP A 38 -5.10 -20.08 7.41
CA ASP A 38 -6.30 -19.37 7.83
C ASP A 38 -6.37 -19.25 9.37
N SER A 39 -7.37 -18.54 9.88
CA SER A 39 -7.60 -18.36 11.31
C SER A 39 -7.89 -19.67 12.08
N GLU A 40 -8.19 -20.76 11.36
CA GLU A 40 -8.39 -22.10 11.90
C GLU A 40 -7.14 -22.98 11.76
N ASN A 41 -6.01 -22.39 11.37
CA ASN A 41 -4.72 -23.05 11.16
C ASN A 41 -4.72 -24.08 10.01
N VAL A 42 -5.62 -23.90 9.03
CA VAL A 42 -5.63 -24.65 7.76
C VAL A 42 -4.70 -23.96 6.77
N LYS A 43 -3.80 -24.72 6.13
CA LYS A 43 -2.86 -24.16 5.16
C LYS A 43 -3.58 -23.56 3.96
N LEU A 44 -3.11 -22.39 3.51
CA LEU A 44 -3.54 -21.82 2.24
C LEU A 44 -3.00 -22.62 1.05
N PHE A 45 -1.86 -23.32 1.22
CA PHE A 45 -1.20 -24.08 0.18
C PHE A 45 -0.82 -25.48 0.70
N ASP A 46 -1.32 -26.52 0.07
CA ASP A 46 -1.02 -27.91 0.45
C ASP A 46 0.39 -28.33 0.05
N GLN A 47 0.90 -27.75 -1.04
CA GLN A 47 2.20 -28.03 -1.61
C GLN A 47 2.76 -26.79 -2.33
N LYS A 48 4.07 -26.79 -2.58
CA LYS A 48 4.72 -25.77 -3.40
C LYS A 48 4.25 -25.85 -4.86
N ASN A 49 4.25 -24.71 -5.53
CA ASN A 49 3.85 -24.56 -6.92
C ASN A 49 4.97 -23.86 -7.72
N ASP A 50 5.58 -24.58 -8.65
CA ASP A 50 6.71 -24.07 -9.45
C ASP A 50 6.36 -22.86 -10.32
N GLU A 51 5.09 -22.70 -10.73
CA GLU A 51 4.64 -21.54 -11.52
C GLU A 51 4.55 -20.30 -10.63
N MET A 52 3.97 -20.43 -9.44
CA MET A 52 3.91 -19.37 -8.43
C MET A 52 5.30 -18.94 -7.99
N ASP A 53 6.22 -19.89 -7.76
CA ASP A 53 7.61 -19.59 -7.39
C ASP A 53 8.29 -18.72 -8.44
N LYS A 54 8.14 -19.08 -9.73
CA LYS A 54 8.68 -18.28 -10.84
C LYS A 54 8.04 -16.90 -10.91
N GLU A 55 6.72 -16.80 -10.74
CA GLU A 55 6.00 -15.51 -10.75
C GLU A 55 6.46 -14.61 -9.58
N LEU A 56 6.64 -15.16 -8.37
CA LEU A 56 7.13 -14.43 -7.21
C LEU A 56 8.60 -14.02 -7.33
N ILE A 57 9.48 -14.91 -7.82
CA ILE A 57 10.89 -14.58 -8.06
C ILE A 57 10.99 -13.41 -9.06
N ALA A 58 10.23 -13.47 -10.16
CA ALA A 58 10.21 -12.41 -11.16
C ALA A 58 9.56 -11.09 -10.67
N LEU A 59 8.70 -11.16 -9.65
CA LEU A 59 8.08 -9.99 -9.04
C LEU A 59 9.06 -9.20 -8.17
N PHE A 60 9.96 -9.90 -7.49
CA PHE A 60 10.92 -9.31 -6.55
C PHE A 60 12.35 -9.21 -7.11
N ASP A 61 12.55 -9.53 -8.39
CA ASP A 61 13.82 -9.35 -9.09
C ASP A 61 14.21 -7.86 -9.12
N THR A 62 15.28 -7.52 -8.39
CA THR A 62 15.79 -6.14 -8.24
C THR A 62 16.38 -5.57 -9.54
N SER A 63 16.62 -6.40 -10.55
CA SER A 63 17.06 -5.92 -11.87
C SER A 63 15.92 -5.30 -12.69
N ILE A 64 14.66 -5.55 -12.29
CA ILE A 64 13.46 -5.02 -12.94
C ILE A 64 12.91 -3.88 -12.10
N LEU A 65 12.75 -2.71 -12.71
CA LEU A 65 12.15 -1.55 -12.06
C LEU A 65 10.66 -1.79 -11.81
N ARG A 66 10.24 -1.73 -10.54
CA ARG A 66 8.86 -1.97 -10.07
C ARG A 66 8.62 -1.15 -8.82
N SER A 67 7.41 -0.62 -8.66
CA SER A 67 7.04 0.01 -7.39
C SER A 67 6.69 -1.02 -6.32
N LYS A 68 6.83 -0.65 -5.05
CA LYS A 68 6.43 -1.51 -3.92
C LYS A 68 4.93 -1.76 -3.88
N LEU A 69 4.13 -0.81 -4.37
CA LEU A 69 2.70 -0.99 -4.57
C LEU A 69 2.39 -2.08 -5.60
N GLU A 70 3.09 -2.10 -6.75
CA GLU A 70 2.96 -3.19 -7.72
C GLU A 70 3.32 -4.53 -7.08
N GLN A 71 4.46 -4.59 -6.37
CA GLN A 71 4.91 -5.79 -5.67
C GLN A 71 3.85 -6.30 -4.67
N PHE A 72 3.29 -5.41 -3.86
CA PHE A 72 2.26 -5.73 -2.88
C PHE A 72 1.00 -6.34 -3.52
N TYR A 73 0.36 -5.61 -4.43
CA TYR A 73 -0.91 -6.06 -5.00
C TYR A 73 -0.76 -7.27 -5.92
N THR A 74 0.37 -7.38 -6.62
CA THR A 74 0.66 -8.54 -7.47
C THR A 74 0.93 -9.79 -6.64
N MET A 75 1.65 -9.66 -5.51
CA MET A 75 1.84 -10.76 -4.56
C MET A 75 0.50 -11.27 -4.02
N LEU A 76 -0.39 -10.37 -3.59
CA LEU A 76 -1.74 -10.75 -3.12
C LEU A 76 -2.57 -11.42 -4.22
N TYR A 77 -2.44 -10.97 -5.48
CA TYR A 77 -3.09 -11.63 -6.61
C TYR A 77 -2.59 -13.06 -6.80
N HIS A 78 -1.27 -13.28 -6.76
CA HIS A 78 -0.69 -14.63 -6.86
C HIS A 78 -1.13 -15.52 -5.70
N ILE A 79 -1.11 -15.02 -4.46
CA ILE A 79 -1.57 -15.77 -3.27
C ILE A 79 -3.01 -16.27 -3.49
N SER A 80 -3.91 -15.37 -3.89
CA SER A 80 -5.30 -15.76 -4.15
C SER A 80 -5.47 -16.71 -5.32
N ARG A 81 -4.66 -16.56 -6.38
CA ARG A 81 -4.76 -17.37 -7.60
C ARG A 81 -4.31 -18.81 -7.37
N TYR A 82 -3.26 -19.02 -6.57
CA TYR A 82 -2.63 -20.32 -6.37
C TYR A 82 -3.01 -21.02 -5.06
N THR A 83 -3.71 -20.35 -4.14
CA THR A 83 -4.14 -20.98 -2.88
C THR A 83 -5.08 -22.16 -3.13
N THR A 84 -4.77 -23.30 -2.50
CA THR A 84 -5.43 -24.60 -2.69
C THR A 84 -6.51 -24.89 -1.65
N ILE A 85 -6.62 -24.05 -0.61
CA ILE A 85 -7.67 -24.20 0.40
C ILE A 85 -9.06 -24.24 -0.26
N GLU A 86 -9.92 -25.14 0.20
CA GLU A 86 -11.26 -25.35 -0.39
C GLU A 86 -12.24 -24.21 -0.05
N LYS A 87 -11.99 -23.50 1.06
CA LYS A 87 -12.82 -22.36 1.49
C LYS A 87 -12.71 -21.22 0.48
N GLU A 88 -13.85 -20.69 0.06
CA GLU A 88 -13.87 -19.49 -0.80
C GLU A 88 -13.73 -18.20 0.01
N GLU A 89 -14.18 -18.20 1.26
CA GLU A 89 -14.09 -17.06 2.17
C GLU A 89 -13.41 -17.45 3.48
N PHE A 90 -12.39 -16.71 3.89
CA PHE A 90 -11.66 -16.99 5.12
C PHE A 90 -10.83 -15.80 5.59
N HIS A 91 -10.48 -15.84 6.88
CA HIS A 91 -9.52 -14.91 7.49
C HIS A 91 -8.12 -15.54 7.44
N ILE A 92 -7.12 -14.79 6.99
CA ILE A 92 -5.72 -15.23 6.99
C ILE A 92 -5.13 -14.94 8.37
N ASP A 93 -4.28 -15.85 8.88
CA ASP A 93 -3.60 -15.64 10.16
C ASP A 93 -2.85 -14.30 10.18
N ARG A 94 -3.16 -13.50 11.20
CA ARG A 94 -2.63 -12.15 11.37
C ARG A 94 -1.11 -12.17 11.55
N GLY A 95 -0.60 -13.08 12.37
CA GLY A 95 0.82 -13.12 12.73
C GLY A 95 1.69 -13.41 11.51
N LEU A 96 1.31 -14.41 10.72
CA LEU A 96 1.99 -14.78 9.49
C LEU A 96 1.82 -13.73 8.38
N THR A 97 0.64 -13.10 8.30
CA THR A 97 0.44 -11.97 7.39
C THR A 97 1.40 -10.84 7.70
N ILE A 98 1.52 -10.42 8.96
CA ILE A 98 2.47 -9.36 9.37
C ILE A 98 3.90 -9.77 9.05
N LYS A 99 4.26 -11.03 9.33
CA LYS A 99 5.59 -11.58 9.01
C LYS A 99 5.91 -11.43 7.51
N LEU A 100 4.99 -11.85 6.64
CA LEU A 100 5.11 -11.75 5.18
C LEU A 100 5.25 -10.30 4.70
N LEU A 101 4.43 -9.38 5.22
CA LEU A 101 4.49 -7.97 4.81
C LEU A 101 5.81 -7.31 5.22
N ILE A 102 6.38 -7.71 6.35
CA ILE A 102 7.71 -7.25 6.80
C ILE A 102 8.82 -7.86 5.95
N SER A 103 8.82 -9.18 5.73
CA SER A 103 9.88 -9.87 4.98
C SER A 103 9.91 -9.49 3.51
N SER A 104 8.75 -9.26 2.90
CA SER A 104 8.63 -8.78 1.52
C SER A 104 9.11 -7.34 1.32
N ARG A 105 9.27 -6.56 2.40
CA ARG A 105 9.69 -5.14 2.37
C ARG A 105 8.87 -4.32 1.36
N VAL A 106 7.58 -4.64 1.25
CA VAL A 106 6.65 -3.90 0.40
C VAL A 106 6.13 -2.66 1.08
N PHE A 107 6.26 -2.51 2.41
CA PHE A 107 5.99 -1.25 3.10
C PHE A 107 7.29 -0.56 3.49
N THR A 108 7.33 0.76 3.30
CA THR A 108 8.44 1.61 3.72
C THR A 108 8.58 1.65 5.24
N ASP A 109 7.46 1.84 5.94
CA ASP A 109 7.39 1.74 7.40
C ASP A 109 7.16 0.28 7.83
N ARG A 110 8.15 -0.30 8.52
CA ARG A 110 8.08 -1.69 9.03
C ARG A 110 7.10 -1.85 10.20
N GLU A 111 6.73 -0.76 10.86
CA GLU A 111 5.75 -0.77 11.94
C GLU A 111 4.32 -0.71 11.40
N PHE A 112 4.11 -0.14 10.21
CA PHE A 112 2.78 0.01 9.62
C PHE A 112 1.97 -1.31 9.57
N PRO A 113 2.52 -2.46 9.10
CA PRO A 113 1.79 -3.72 9.09
C PRO A 113 1.27 -4.16 10.47
N LYS A 114 1.89 -3.73 11.57
CA LYS A 114 1.46 -4.12 12.93
C LYS A 114 0.09 -3.54 13.30
N ASN A 115 -0.35 -2.48 12.61
CA ASN A 115 -1.68 -1.92 12.77
C ASN A 115 -2.79 -2.82 12.22
N ILE A 116 -2.47 -3.80 11.37
CA ILE A 116 -3.44 -4.74 10.81
C ILE A 116 -3.95 -5.64 11.93
N SER A 117 -5.27 -5.68 12.11
CA SER A 117 -5.96 -6.53 13.07
C SER A 117 -6.52 -7.80 12.42
N ASN A 118 -6.91 -7.72 11.15
CA ASN A 118 -7.53 -8.81 10.42
C ASN A 118 -7.34 -8.66 8.91
N VAL A 119 -7.19 -9.79 8.20
CA VAL A 119 -7.20 -9.84 6.74
C VAL A 119 -8.18 -10.91 6.29
N PHE A 120 -9.24 -10.48 5.63
CA PHE A 120 -10.24 -11.34 5.02
C PHE A 120 -9.98 -11.44 3.52
N LEU A 121 -10.14 -12.64 2.99
CA LEU A 121 -10.06 -12.95 1.57
C LEU A 121 -11.32 -13.70 1.15
N SER A 122 -12.01 -13.17 0.14
CA SER A 122 -13.09 -13.86 -0.59
C SER A 122 -12.66 -14.13 -2.03
N ARG A 123 -12.83 -15.38 -2.45
CA ARG A 123 -12.46 -15.91 -3.77
C ARG A 123 -13.64 -16.51 -4.53
N ASP A 124 -14.86 -16.18 -4.11
CA ASP A 124 -16.11 -16.50 -4.83
C ASP A 124 -15.98 -16.28 -6.34
N ASN A 125 -15.25 -15.24 -6.73
CA ASN A 125 -14.70 -15.09 -8.06
C ASN A 125 -13.16 -15.16 -8.03
N ARG A 126 -12.60 -16.32 -8.38
CA ARG A 126 -11.14 -16.56 -8.38
C ARG A 126 -10.35 -15.65 -9.32
N GLU A 127 -10.97 -15.15 -10.39
CA GLU A 127 -10.34 -14.16 -11.28
C GLU A 127 -10.35 -12.75 -10.68
N LYS A 128 -11.25 -12.51 -9.73
CA LYS A 128 -11.53 -11.20 -9.13
C LYS A 128 -11.62 -11.29 -7.60
N PRO A 129 -10.54 -11.70 -6.91
CA PRO A 129 -10.59 -11.88 -5.48
C PRO A 129 -10.80 -10.55 -4.77
N PHE A 130 -11.51 -10.61 -3.65
CA PHE A 130 -11.81 -9.50 -2.77
C PHE A 130 -11.00 -9.63 -1.50
N TYR A 131 -10.37 -8.53 -1.09
CA TYR A 131 -9.68 -8.41 0.18
C TYR A 131 -10.35 -7.33 1.03
N GLU A 132 -10.49 -7.61 2.31
CA GLU A 132 -10.78 -6.61 3.34
C GLU A 132 -9.72 -6.69 4.43
N VAL A 133 -9.12 -5.54 4.72
CA VAL A 133 -8.08 -5.40 5.75
C VAL A 133 -8.62 -4.48 6.83
N SER A 134 -8.73 -5.02 8.03
CA SER A 134 -9.14 -4.26 9.22
C SER A 134 -7.91 -3.82 10.00
N PHE A 135 -8.00 -2.65 10.63
CA PHE A 135 -6.97 -2.10 11.49
C PHE A 135 -7.39 -2.16 12.97
N SER A 136 -6.42 -1.99 13.86
CA SER A 136 -6.65 -1.90 15.31
C SER A 136 -7.20 -0.56 15.77
N SER A 137 -7.16 0.47 14.90
CA SER A 137 -7.59 1.83 15.18
C SER A 137 -8.61 2.29 14.14
N ASP A 138 -9.54 3.15 14.56
CA ASP A 138 -10.59 3.71 13.69
C ASP A 138 -10.04 4.60 12.58
N ARG A 139 -8.80 5.08 12.73
CA ARG A 139 -8.07 5.82 11.69
C ARG A 139 -6.60 5.43 11.74
N VAL A 140 -6.06 5.04 10.59
CA VAL A 140 -4.63 4.78 10.39
C VAL A 140 -4.17 5.58 9.19
N GLU A 141 -2.97 6.15 9.27
CA GLU A 141 -2.36 6.92 8.18
C GLU A 141 -1.06 6.29 7.75
N LEU A 142 -0.83 6.26 6.44
CA LEU A 142 0.42 5.86 5.83
C LEU A 142 0.91 7.00 4.95
N GLY A 143 2.03 7.61 5.33
CA GLY A 143 2.68 8.61 4.49
C GLY A 143 3.14 8.00 3.16
N LEU A 144 2.98 8.74 2.07
CA LEU A 144 3.45 8.37 0.74
C LEU A 144 4.83 8.95 0.47
N ASN A 145 5.64 8.25 -0.32
CA ASN A 145 7.01 8.61 -0.69
C ASN A 145 7.87 9.00 0.52
N TYR A 146 7.93 8.14 1.53
CA TYR A 146 8.68 8.41 2.78
C TYR A 146 8.19 9.67 3.55
N GLY A 147 6.98 10.15 3.26
CA GLY A 147 6.41 11.38 3.82
C GLY A 147 6.65 12.63 2.96
N ASP A 148 7.40 12.52 1.86
CA ASP A 148 7.62 13.63 0.92
C ASP A 148 6.42 13.83 -0.03
N GLY A 149 5.53 12.84 -0.12
CA GLY A 149 4.37 12.85 -1.01
C GLY A 149 4.71 12.72 -2.50
N PHE A 150 3.66 12.69 -3.32
CA PHE A 150 3.73 12.68 -4.79
C PHE A 150 3.12 13.96 -5.35
N GLY A 151 3.98 14.82 -5.91
CA GLY A 151 3.59 16.06 -6.58
C GLY A 151 3.45 15.87 -8.10
N ILE A 152 2.36 16.39 -8.68
CA ILE A 152 2.20 16.53 -10.14
C ILE A 152 1.86 17.98 -10.45
N SER A 153 2.73 18.62 -11.23
CA SER A 153 2.47 19.92 -11.83
C SER A 153 1.98 19.71 -13.27
N ARG A 154 0.67 19.79 -13.49
CA ARG A 154 0.09 19.79 -14.85
C ARG A 154 -0.71 21.06 -15.08
N VAL A 155 -0.37 21.81 -16.13
CA VAL A 155 -1.12 22.99 -16.60
C VAL A 155 -1.37 24.02 -15.48
N GLY A 156 -0.36 24.27 -14.64
CA GLY A 156 -0.44 25.24 -13.54
C GLY A 156 -1.21 24.77 -12.29
N MET A 157 -1.65 23.51 -12.24
CA MET A 157 -2.17 22.88 -11.03
C MET A 157 -1.05 22.05 -10.37
N GLU A 158 -0.70 22.40 -9.15
CA GLU A 158 0.20 21.64 -8.28
C GLU A 158 -0.66 20.77 -7.37
N GLN A 159 -0.78 19.49 -7.72
CA GLN A 159 -1.44 18.51 -6.89
C GLN A 159 -0.40 17.68 -6.14
N GLU A 160 -0.63 17.40 -4.87
CA GLU A 160 0.28 16.67 -4.00
C GLU A 160 -0.50 15.63 -3.19
N ALA A 161 -0.17 14.35 -3.34
CA ALA A 161 -0.69 13.28 -2.49
C ALA A 161 0.32 12.97 -1.39
N GLN A 162 -0.06 13.18 -0.13
CA GLN A 162 0.84 13.08 1.02
C GLN A 162 0.70 11.77 1.79
N ALA A 163 -0.53 11.26 1.91
CA ALA A 163 -0.79 10.07 2.71
C ALA A 163 -2.01 9.29 2.20
N LEU A 164 -2.08 8.01 2.59
CA LEU A 164 -3.31 7.23 2.59
C LEU A 164 -3.92 7.26 3.97
N VAL A 165 -5.22 7.55 4.03
CA VAL A 165 -6.02 7.56 5.26
C VAL A 165 -7.00 6.40 5.19
N PHE A 166 -6.89 5.49 6.15
CA PHE A 166 -7.76 4.33 6.29
C PHE A 166 -8.74 4.54 7.45
N TYR A 167 -10.00 4.12 7.29
CA TYR A 167 -11.06 4.35 8.27
C TYR A 167 -11.55 3.04 8.92
N GLY A 168 -10.73 2.47 9.81
CA GLY A 168 -11.04 1.24 10.56
C GLY A 168 -10.89 -0.05 9.75
N SER A 169 -11.38 -0.07 8.51
CA SER A 169 -11.05 -1.08 7.51
C SER A 169 -11.01 -0.46 6.11
N PHE A 170 -10.37 -1.15 5.19
CA PHE A 170 -10.47 -0.86 3.76
C PHE A 170 -10.59 -2.15 2.97
N SER A 171 -11.22 -2.05 1.82
CA SER A 171 -11.41 -3.19 0.94
C SER A 171 -11.12 -2.85 -0.51
N PHE A 172 -10.80 -3.87 -1.28
CA PHE A 172 -10.53 -3.77 -2.71
C PHE A 172 -10.69 -5.14 -3.38
N LYS A 173 -10.86 -5.11 -4.69
CA LYS A 173 -10.79 -6.27 -5.57
C LYS A 173 -9.54 -6.23 -6.41
N LEU A 174 -9.00 -7.39 -6.74
CA LEU A 174 -7.91 -7.53 -7.69
C LEU A 174 -8.42 -8.14 -8.99
N ARG A 175 -7.75 -7.86 -10.10
CA ARG A 175 -7.92 -8.62 -11.36
C ARG A 175 -6.69 -8.47 -12.22
N LYS A 176 -6.54 -9.39 -13.17
CA LYS A 176 -5.58 -9.24 -14.26
C LYS A 176 -6.20 -8.44 -15.41
N LYS A 177 -5.42 -7.54 -16.01
CA LYS A 177 -5.80 -6.76 -17.19
C LYS A 177 -4.67 -6.83 -18.22
N GLY A 178 -4.76 -7.81 -19.11
CA GLY A 178 -3.63 -8.17 -19.97
C GLY A 178 -2.49 -8.72 -19.12
N GLU A 179 -1.35 -8.03 -19.12
CA GLU A 179 -0.21 -8.37 -18.27
C GLU A 179 -0.18 -7.63 -16.92
N ASN A 180 -1.05 -6.63 -16.75
CA ASN A 180 -1.09 -5.76 -15.58
C ASN A 180 -1.98 -6.35 -14.47
N VAL A 181 -1.70 -5.96 -13.22
CA VAL A 181 -2.62 -6.16 -12.09
C VAL A 181 -3.35 -4.86 -11.83
N GLU A 182 -4.66 -4.92 -11.67
CA GLU A 182 -5.49 -3.78 -11.25
C GLU A 182 -6.11 -4.06 -9.89
N ALA A 183 -5.86 -3.16 -8.93
CA ALA A 183 -6.63 -3.06 -7.71
C ALA A 183 -7.77 -2.06 -7.94
N TYR A 184 -9.00 -2.44 -7.65
CA TYR A 184 -10.19 -1.64 -7.96
C TYR A 184 -11.30 -1.85 -6.94
N ASP A 185 -12.36 -1.05 -7.07
CA ASP A 185 -13.50 -1.11 -6.15
C ASP A 185 -13.08 -0.80 -4.70
N PHE A 186 -12.15 0.15 -4.55
CA PHE A 186 -11.68 0.59 -3.25
C PHE A 186 -12.80 1.22 -2.42
N ASP A 187 -12.87 0.79 -1.16
CA ASP A 187 -13.70 1.37 -0.12
C ASP A 187 -12.92 1.50 1.19
N GLY A 188 -13.26 2.49 2.02
CA GLY A 188 -12.60 2.71 3.31
C GLY A 188 -11.20 3.32 3.27
N VAL A 189 -10.76 3.85 2.12
CA VAL A 189 -9.45 4.51 1.96
C VAL A 189 -9.54 5.79 1.10
N ASP A 190 -8.88 6.84 1.56
CA ASP A 190 -8.71 8.11 0.84
C ASP A 190 -7.22 8.46 0.66
N LEU A 191 -6.89 9.11 -0.45
CA LEU A 191 -5.67 9.90 -0.58
C LEU A 191 -5.89 11.26 0.08
N TYR A 192 -4.98 11.62 0.98
CA TYR A 192 -4.91 12.91 1.62
C TYR A 192 -3.77 13.75 1.05
N GLY A 193 -4.00 15.04 0.84
CA GLY A 193 -2.98 15.98 0.38
C GLY A 193 -3.57 17.30 -0.09
N ASN A 194 -3.02 17.86 -1.17
CA ASN A 194 -3.52 19.07 -1.80
C ASN A 194 -3.85 18.78 -3.27
N PHE A 195 -5.14 18.68 -3.60
CA PHE A 195 -5.64 18.38 -4.94
C PHE A 195 -6.41 19.56 -5.56
N GLY A 196 -6.33 20.72 -4.90
CA GLY A 196 -7.04 21.91 -5.31
C GLY A 196 -6.51 22.54 -6.60
N SER A 197 -7.28 23.49 -7.14
CA SER A 197 -6.81 24.37 -8.20
C SER A 197 -6.70 25.80 -7.68
N ARG A 198 -5.59 26.47 -8.00
CA ARG A 198 -5.36 27.90 -7.69
C ARG A 198 -5.43 28.69 -9.00
N GLY A 199 -6.27 29.71 -9.07
CA GLY A 199 -6.50 30.48 -10.30
C GLY A 199 -7.88 31.13 -10.38
N VAL A 200 -8.57 30.99 -11.52
CA VAL A 200 -9.85 31.68 -11.82
C VAL A 200 -10.96 31.32 -10.83
N VAL A 201 -10.93 30.10 -10.27
CA VAL A 201 -11.73 29.70 -9.11
C VAL A 201 -10.79 28.91 -8.19
N ASN A 202 -10.57 29.43 -6.97
CA ASN A 202 -9.79 28.71 -5.97
C ASN A 202 -10.69 27.64 -5.34
N VAL A 203 -10.31 26.39 -5.52
CA VAL A 203 -10.96 25.25 -4.90
C VAL A 203 -9.90 24.46 -4.17
N ASP A 204 -9.99 24.38 -2.84
CA ASP A 204 -9.11 23.54 -2.04
C ASP A 204 -9.75 22.17 -1.87
N ILE A 205 -9.05 21.09 -2.23
CA ILE A 205 -9.52 19.72 -2.06
C ILE A 205 -8.40 18.97 -1.35
N ASN A 206 -8.73 18.28 -0.25
CA ASN A 206 -7.75 17.54 0.53
C ASN A 206 -7.95 16.02 0.46
N TYR A 207 -9.18 15.55 0.23
CA TYR A 207 -9.50 14.13 0.24
C TYR A 207 -9.98 13.65 -1.14
N VAL A 208 -9.28 12.66 -1.66
CA VAL A 208 -9.58 12.03 -2.95
C VAL A 208 -9.74 10.53 -2.75
N ALA A 209 -10.91 10.00 -3.09
CA ALA A 209 -11.19 8.57 -3.05
C ALA A 209 -10.60 7.88 -4.28
N VAL A 210 -9.72 6.91 -4.05
CA VAL A 210 -9.19 6.05 -5.12
C VAL A 210 -10.31 5.13 -5.62
N LYS A 211 -10.38 4.90 -6.93
CA LYS A 211 -11.37 4.03 -7.57
C LYS A 211 -10.73 2.79 -8.17
N SER A 212 -9.62 2.97 -8.86
CA SER A 212 -8.75 1.87 -9.24
C SER A 212 -7.31 2.33 -9.48
N VAL A 213 -6.39 1.40 -9.36
CA VAL A 213 -4.98 1.55 -9.68
C VAL A 213 -4.58 0.35 -10.53
N GLU A 214 -4.19 0.61 -11.77
CA GLU A 214 -3.66 -0.39 -12.68
C GLU A 214 -2.14 -0.25 -12.76
N PHE A 215 -1.41 -1.25 -12.27
CA PHE A 215 0.05 -1.27 -12.25
C PHE A 215 0.59 -1.80 -13.57
N HIS A 216 1.40 -0.98 -14.25
CA HIS A 216 2.01 -1.41 -15.50
C HIS A 216 3.18 -2.35 -15.21
N LYS A 217 3.12 -3.57 -15.77
CA LYS A 217 4.12 -4.61 -15.52
C LYS A 217 5.54 -4.10 -15.79
N ALA A 218 6.46 -4.38 -14.87
CA ALA A 218 7.87 -4.02 -14.99
C ALA A 218 8.10 -2.51 -15.17
N SER A 219 7.31 -1.71 -14.45
CA SER A 219 7.39 -0.26 -14.44
C SER A 219 6.96 0.30 -13.07
N GLU A 220 7.43 1.49 -12.73
CA GLU A 220 6.90 2.26 -11.59
C GLU A 220 5.56 2.95 -11.90
N MET A 221 5.14 2.91 -13.16
CA MET A 221 3.97 3.63 -13.62
C MET A 221 2.68 2.90 -13.26
N ALA A 222 1.72 3.65 -12.73
CA ALA A 222 0.36 3.18 -12.50
C ALA A 222 -0.66 4.14 -13.10
N LEU A 223 -1.72 3.59 -13.68
CA LEU A 223 -2.91 4.34 -14.07
C LEU A 223 -3.87 4.40 -12.89
N VAL A 224 -3.92 5.57 -12.25
CA VAL A 224 -4.79 5.84 -11.11
C VAL A 224 -6.09 6.46 -11.60
N LYS A 225 -7.23 5.91 -11.17
CA LYS A 225 -8.54 6.54 -11.28
C LYS A 225 -8.99 6.99 -9.92
N ALA A 226 -9.37 8.26 -9.79
CA ALA A 226 -9.78 8.81 -8.51
C ALA A 226 -10.86 9.88 -8.68
N LYS A 227 -11.53 10.21 -7.58
CA LYS A 227 -12.54 11.26 -7.52
C LYS A 227 -12.52 11.93 -6.16
N VAL A 228 -13.05 13.15 -6.07
CA VAL A 228 -13.19 13.83 -4.77
C VAL A 228 -13.95 12.94 -3.80
N SER A 229 -13.39 12.75 -2.61
CA SER A 229 -14.00 11.90 -1.60
C SER A 229 -15.29 12.52 -1.08
N ARG A 230 -16.21 11.68 -0.60
CA ARG A 230 -17.36 12.18 0.18
C ARG A 230 -16.88 12.86 1.46
N LYS A 231 -15.77 12.39 2.04
CA LYS A 231 -15.15 12.92 3.24
C LYS A 231 -14.82 14.41 3.12
N GLU A 232 -14.40 14.84 1.93
CA GLU A 232 -14.11 16.24 1.64
C GLU A 232 -15.30 17.15 2.00
N PHE A 233 -16.53 16.73 1.69
CA PHE A 233 -17.74 17.50 1.94
C PHE A 233 -18.31 17.31 3.36
N GLU A 234 -17.84 16.31 4.09
CA GLU A 234 -18.19 16.09 5.51
C GLU A 234 -17.34 16.95 6.43
N ILE A 235 -16.06 17.14 6.10
CA ILE A 235 -15.08 17.85 6.94
C ILE A 235 -14.94 19.32 6.50
N ASN A 236 -14.87 19.57 5.20
CA ASN A 236 -14.59 20.90 4.66
C ASN A 236 -15.85 21.60 4.15
N LYS A 237 -15.88 22.93 4.25
CA LYS A 237 -16.99 23.75 3.78
C LYS A 237 -16.85 24.02 2.29
N HIS A 238 -17.78 23.46 1.52
CA HIS A 238 -17.85 23.63 0.07
C HIS A 238 -19.22 24.11 -0.38
N THR A 239 -19.30 24.66 -1.59
CA THR A 239 -20.59 24.99 -2.21
C THR A 239 -21.33 23.70 -2.60
N TRP A 240 -22.66 23.71 -2.50
CA TRP A 240 -23.49 22.56 -2.91
C TRP A 240 -23.28 22.20 -4.39
N LEU A 241 -23.00 23.21 -5.24
CA LEU A 241 -22.74 23.03 -6.67
C LEU A 241 -21.43 22.26 -6.91
N LEU A 242 -20.36 22.59 -6.19
CA LEU A 242 -19.12 21.84 -6.24
C LEU A 242 -19.34 20.39 -5.79
N GLY A 243 -20.11 20.19 -4.71
CA GLY A 243 -20.52 18.86 -4.25
C GLY A 243 -21.34 18.07 -5.26
N LEU A 244 -22.12 18.74 -6.11
CA LEU A 244 -22.85 18.08 -7.19
C LEU A 244 -21.93 17.69 -8.35
N VAL A 245 -21.10 18.62 -8.84
CA VAL A 245 -20.23 18.40 -10.01
C VAL A 245 -19.20 17.30 -9.73
N THR A 246 -18.54 17.35 -8.57
CA THR A 246 -17.48 16.40 -8.19
C THR A 246 -17.96 14.96 -8.04
N ARG A 247 -19.27 14.72 -7.80
CA ARG A 247 -19.85 13.37 -7.79
C ARG A 247 -19.77 12.67 -9.16
N PHE A 248 -19.73 13.45 -10.24
CA PHE A 248 -19.73 12.94 -11.61
C PHE A 248 -18.35 12.95 -12.27
N VAL A 249 -17.37 13.65 -11.67
CA VAL A 249 -16.01 13.76 -12.22
C VAL A 249 -15.14 12.68 -11.61
N THR A 250 -14.68 11.76 -12.44
CA THR A 250 -13.60 10.82 -12.11
C THR A 250 -12.43 11.15 -13.01
N ASP A 251 -11.29 11.48 -12.41
CA ASP A 251 -10.08 11.77 -13.15
C ASP A 251 -9.24 10.49 -13.32
N LYS A 252 -8.41 10.48 -14.36
CA LYS A 252 -7.47 9.40 -14.66
C LYS A 252 -6.09 9.99 -14.89
N SER A 253 -5.12 9.54 -14.12
CA SER A 253 -3.73 9.97 -14.24
C SER A 253 -2.82 8.76 -14.38
N LEU A 254 -1.88 8.84 -15.34
CA LEU A 254 -0.76 7.92 -15.44
C LEU A 254 0.45 8.59 -14.81
N GLN A 255 0.99 7.98 -13.76
CA GLN A 255 2.05 8.56 -12.94
C GLN A 255 2.91 7.46 -12.29
N PRO A 256 4.17 7.75 -11.94
CA PRO A 256 4.90 6.88 -11.03
C PRO A 256 4.16 6.83 -9.68
N LEU A 257 4.03 5.65 -9.10
CA LEU A 257 3.30 5.47 -7.84
C LEU A 257 4.00 4.43 -6.97
N ASP A 258 4.46 4.87 -5.79
CA ASP A 258 5.06 4.03 -4.76
C ASP A 258 4.51 4.41 -3.36
N TRP A 259 4.85 3.64 -2.31
CA TRP A 259 4.59 4.06 -0.93
C TRP A 259 5.53 5.16 -0.46
#